data_AF-A0A9K3IUV8-F1
#
_entry.id   AF-A0A9K3IUV8-F1
#
_cell.length_a   1.000
_cell.length_b   1.000
_cell.length_c   1.000
_cell.angle_alpha   90.00
_cell.angle_beta   90.00
_cell.angle_gamma   90.00
#
_symmetry.space_group_name_H-M   'P 1'
#
loop_
_entity.id
_entity.type
_entity.pdbx_description
1 polymer ?
#
loop_
_entity_poly.entity_id
_entity_poly.type
_entity_poly.pdbx_seq_one_letter_code
_entity_poly.pdbx_strand_id
1 'polypeptide(L)'
;MNNFNERRKLGQGGYGVVYHGVLPGNNVEVAVKWFSRESLKGEDDFLAELTIINRLRHKHLVRLLGNHFSQPNFKIISSGRFSKSI
;
A
#
# COMPACT_ATOMS: atom_id res chain seq x y z
N MET A 1 -8.48 10.64 -5.06
CA MET A 1 -8.72 9.68 -3.96
C MET A 1 -8.46 10.42 -2.64
N ASN A 2 -9.48 10.99 -2.00
CA ASN A 2 -9.30 11.90 -0.85
C ASN A 2 -9.92 11.40 0.48
N ASN A 3 -10.26 10.12 0.60
CA ASN A 3 -10.97 9.59 1.78
C ASN A 3 -10.16 8.55 2.57
N PHE A 4 -8.92 8.87 2.92
CA PHE A 4 -8.10 8.05 3.83
C PHE A 4 -8.37 8.46 5.28
N ASN A 5 -9.51 8.03 5.82
CA ASN A 5 -9.92 8.24 7.20
C ASN A 5 -9.61 6.97 8.03
N GLU A 6 -9.45 7.08 9.35
CA GLU A 6 -9.25 5.96 10.30
C GLU A 6 -10.26 4.83 10.08
N ARG A 7 -11.49 5.15 9.69
CA ARG A 7 -12.52 4.13 9.36
C ARG A 7 -12.14 3.18 8.22
N ARG A 8 -11.16 3.54 7.39
CA ARG A 8 -10.63 2.72 6.30
C ARG A 8 -9.26 2.14 6.63
N LYS A 9 -8.71 2.35 7.82
CA LYS A 9 -7.44 1.76 8.23
C LYS A 9 -7.58 0.24 8.33
N LEU A 10 -6.71 -0.47 7.63
CA LEU A 10 -6.60 -1.93 7.70
C LEU A 10 -5.59 -2.35 8.76
N GLY A 11 -4.53 -1.56 8.96
CA GLY A 11 -3.50 -1.80 9.97
C GLY A 11 -2.40 -0.76 9.94
N GLN A 12 -1.54 -0.77 10.95
CA GLN A 12 -0.34 0.07 11.04
C GLN A 12 0.78 -0.77 11.66
N GLY A 13 1.98 -0.67 11.07
CA GLY A 13 3.20 -1.30 11.58
C GLY A 13 4.40 -0.36 11.43
N GLY A 14 5.60 -0.86 11.70
CA GLY A 14 6.84 -0.06 11.63
C GLY A 14 7.11 0.59 10.27
N TYR A 15 6.56 0.03 9.20
CA TYR A 15 6.73 0.49 7.81
C TYR A 15 5.64 1.46 7.34
N GLY A 16 4.71 1.85 8.24
CA GLY A 16 3.64 2.79 7.94
C GLY A 16 2.23 2.22 8.07
N VAL A 17 1.26 2.87 7.41
CA VAL A 17 -0.17 2.63 7.59
C VAL A 17 -0.79 2.08 6.30
N VAL A 18 -1.63 1.06 6.44
CA VAL A 18 -2.38 0.47 5.32
C VAL A 18 -3.83 0.91 5.42
N TYR A 19 -4.36 1.45 4.32
CA TYR A 19 -5.76 1.84 4.20
C TYR A 19 -6.45 1.05 3.10
N HIS A 20 -7.73 0.74 3.31
CA HIS A 20 -8.66 0.25 2.32
C HIS A 20 -9.08 1.40 1.39
N GLY A 21 -9.08 1.14 0.09
CA GLY A 21 -9.53 2.06 -0.94
C GLY A 21 -10.33 1.35 -2.03
N VAL A 22 -10.98 2.14 -2.86
CA VAL A 22 -11.66 1.66 -4.07
C VAL A 22 -11.17 2.56 -5.20
N LEU A 23 -10.69 1.96 -6.30
CA LEU A 23 -10.30 2.71 -7.48
C LEU A 23 -11.54 3.23 -8.23
N PRO A 24 -11.56 4.51 -8.62
CA PRO A 24 -12.67 5.05 -9.39
C PRO A 24 -12.73 4.40 -10.78
N GLY A 25 -13.94 4.21 -11.31
CA GLY A 25 -14.20 3.72 -12.66
C GLY A 25 -14.45 2.21 -12.78
N ASN A 26 -13.79 1.38 -11.96
CA ASN A 26 -13.95 -0.08 -12.02
C ASN A 26 -14.28 -0.75 -10.68
N ASN A 27 -14.49 0.03 -9.61
CA ASN A 27 -14.80 -0.44 -8.26
C ASN A 27 -13.83 -1.50 -7.72
N VAL A 28 -12.57 -1.49 -8.16
CA VAL A 28 -11.55 -2.42 -7.66
C VAL A 28 -11.14 -2.01 -6.25
N GLU A 29 -11.33 -2.93 -5.30
CA GLU A 29 -10.83 -2.79 -3.93
C GLU A 29 -9.31 -2.87 -3.88
N VAL A 30 -8.69 -1.98 -3.10
CA VAL A 30 -7.24 -1.85 -3.00
C VAL A 30 -6.78 -1.63 -1.57
N ALA A 31 -5.57 -2.08 -1.27
CA ALA A 31 -4.79 -1.62 -0.14
C ALA A 31 -3.84 -0.53 -0.61
N VAL A 32 -3.86 0.58 0.12
CA VAL A 32 -2.94 1.70 -0.06
C VAL A 32 -2.04 1.76 1.15
N LYS A 33 -0.78 1.35 0.99
CA LYS A 33 0.24 1.42 2.05
C LYS A 33 0.95 2.77 1.95
N TRP A 34 0.89 3.55 3.03
CA TRP A 34 1.55 4.84 3.19
C TRP A 34 2.78 4.62 4.05
N PHE A 35 3.95 4.94 3.51
CA PHE A 35 5.20 4.80 4.25
C PHE A 35 5.42 6.03 5.13
N SER A 36 5.89 5.80 6.36
CA SER A 36 6.08 6.86 7.36
C SER A 36 7.20 7.83 6.95
N ARG A 37 7.02 9.10 7.30
CA ARG A 37 7.96 10.20 7.05
C ARG A 37 9.13 10.26 8.02
N GLU A 38 9.06 9.52 9.12
CA GLU A 38 9.90 9.77 10.30
C GLU A 38 11.34 9.24 10.20
N SER A 39 11.75 8.63 9.07
CA SER A 39 13.14 8.21 8.92
C SER A 39 13.60 8.13 7.47
N LEU A 40 14.93 8.23 7.26
CA LEU A 40 15.62 7.92 5.99
C LEU A 40 15.24 6.51 5.46
N LYS A 41 14.78 5.60 6.33
CA LYS A 41 14.31 4.27 5.95
C LYS A 41 13.01 4.29 5.17
N GLY A 42 12.22 5.37 5.18
CA GLY A 42 10.92 5.39 4.49
C GLY A 42 11.02 5.17 2.98
N GLU A 43 12.10 5.67 2.35
CA GLU A 43 12.41 5.41 0.94
C GLU A 43 12.92 3.98 0.73
N ASP A 44 13.88 3.52 1.54
CA ASP A 44 14.43 2.16 1.46
C ASP A 44 13.35 1.09 1.68
N ASP A 45 12.50 1.27 2.67
CA ASP A 45 11.37 0.39 3.00
C ASP A 45 10.35 0.37 1.86
N PHE A 46 10.11 1.53 1.22
CA PHE A 46 9.26 1.60 0.03
C PHE A 46 9.86 0.81 -1.13
N LEU A 47 11.15 1.00 -1.43
CA LEU A 47 11.84 0.32 -2.54
C LEU A 47 11.95 -1.18 -2.29
N ALA A 48 12.19 -1.61 -1.05
CA ALA A 48 12.23 -3.01 -0.65
C ALA A 48 10.87 -3.68 -0.87
N GLU A 49 9.79 -3.08 -0.36
CA GLU A 49 8.43 -3.61 -0.55
C GLU A 49 8.03 -3.65 -2.03
N LEU A 50 8.33 -2.58 -2.78
CA LEU A 50 8.05 -2.49 -4.22
C LEU A 50 8.76 -3.62 -4.99
N THR A 51 10.00 -3.90 -4.62
CA THR A 51 10.80 -5.00 -5.21
C THR A 51 10.18 -6.36 -4.90
N ILE A 52 9.76 -6.60 -3.65
CA ILE A 52 9.12 -7.86 -3.24
C ILE A 52 7.82 -8.09 -4.02
N ILE A 53 6.92 -7.10 -4.06
CA ILE A 53 5.63 -7.23 -4.75
C ILE A 53 5.84 -7.45 -6.25
N ASN A 54 6.83 -6.77 -6.87
CA ASN A 54 7.17 -6.97 -8.28
C ASN A 54 7.68 -8.39 -8.58
N ARG A 55 8.32 -9.06 -7.62
CA ARG A 55 8.78 -10.45 -7.75
C ARG A 55 7.65 -11.47 -7.52
N LEU A 56 6.65 -11.13 -6.71
CA LEU A 56 5.53 -12.01 -6.34
C LEU A 56 4.35 -11.98 -7.33
N ARG A 57 4.59 -11.69 -8.61
CA ARG A 57 3.55 -11.58 -9.64
C ARG A 57 2.90 -12.93 -9.94
N HIS A 58 1.84 -13.25 -9.18
CA HIS A 58 1.03 -14.45 -9.38
C HIS A 58 -0.46 -14.14 -9.21
N LYS A 59 -1.32 -14.85 -9.94
CA LYS A 59 -2.79 -14.61 -9.97
C LYS A 59 -3.51 -14.81 -8.62
N HIS A 60 -2.86 -15.48 -7.68
CA HIS A 60 -3.40 -15.73 -6.32
C HIS A 60 -2.67 -14.96 -5.23
N LEU A 61 -1.67 -14.14 -5.59
CA LEU A 61 -0.94 -13.28 -4.67
C LEU A 61 -1.38 -11.83 -4.83
N VAL A 62 -0.89 -10.98 -3.93
CA VAL A 62 -1.09 -9.53 -4.00
C VAL A 62 -0.52 -9.01 -5.32
N ARG A 63 -1.32 -8.22 -6.04
CA ARG A 63 -0.93 -7.63 -7.33
C ARG A 63 -0.68 -6.14 -7.17
N LEU A 64 0.50 -5.67 -7.57
CA LEU A 64 0.79 -4.24 -7.70
C LEU A 64 -0.11 -3.63 -8.79
N LEU A 65 -0.81 -2.55 -8.44
CA LEU A 65 -1.63 -1.76 -9.37
C LEU A 65 -1.01 -0.40 -9.69
N GLY A 66 -0.18 0.11 -8.78
CA GLY A 66 0.51 1.38 -8.97
C GLY A 66 1.33 1.76 -7.75
N ASN A 67 2.13 2.80 -7.91
CA ASN A 67 2.87 3.42 -6.81
C ASN A 67 2.88 4.95 -7.00
N HIS A 68 3.16 5.66 -5.92
CA HIS A 68 3.44 7.09 -5.93
C HIS A 68 4.74 7.30 -5.17
N PHE A 69 5.75 7.80 -5.88
CA PHE A 69 7.07 8.06 -5.34
C PHE A 69 7.38 9.55 -5.45
N SER A 70 7.12 10.30 -4.39
CA SER A 70 7.36 11.74 -4.34
C SER A 70 7.68 12.14 -2.92
N GLN A 71 8.90 12.63 -2.65
CA GLN A 71 9.26 13.03 -1.29
C GLN A 71 8.35 14.15 -0.79
N PRO A 72 7.85 14.09 0.47
CA PRO A 72 8.15 13.09 1.51
C PRO A 72 7.15 11.91 1.55
N ASN A 73 6.30 11.73 0.54
CA ASN A 73 5.18 10.79 0.53
C ASN A 73 5.38 9.63 -0.45
N PHE A 74 5.54 8.42 0.10
CA PHE A 74 5.61 7.20 -0.70
C PHE A 74 4.36 6.34 -0.49
N LYS A 75 3.80 5.80 -1.57
CA LYS A 75 2.60 4.96 -1.52
C LYS A 75 2.69 3.79 -2.48
N ILE A 76 2.23 2.63 -2.04
CA ILE A 76 1.99 1.46 -2.89
C ILE A 76 0.50 1.17 -2.93
N ILE A 77 -0.02 0.91 -4.13
CA ILE A 77 -1.41 0.54 -4.38
C ILE A 77 -1.42 -0.89 -4.89
N SER A 78 -2.12 -1.78 -4.18
CA SER A 78 -2.19 -3.20 -4.54
C SER A 78 -3.61 -3.75 -4.40
N SER A 79 -3.95 -4.74 -5.24
CA SER A 79 -5.16 -5.54 -5.11
C SER A 79 -4.84 -6.91 -4.52
N GLY A 80 -5.73 -7.47 -3.71
CA GLY A 80 -5.60 -8.81 -3.15
C GLY A 80 -6.63 -9.05 -2.04
N ARG A 81 -6.66 -10.26 -1.47
CA ARG A 81 -7.44 -10.52 -0.25
C ARG A 81 -6.76 -9.84 0.93
N PHE A 82 -7.37 -8.77 1.44
CA PHE A 82 -6.92 -8.09 2.65
C PHE A 82 -7.41 -8.89 3.86
N SER A 83 -6.64 -9.91 4.25
CA SER A 83 -6.88 -10.65 5.49
C SER A 83 -6.54 -9.75 6.69
N LYS A 84 -7.55 -9.46 7.55
CA LYS A 84 -7.32 -9.00 8.93
C LYS A 84 -6.83 -10.19 9.75
N SER A 85 -5.55 -10.51 9.69
CA SER A 85 -4.85 -11.43 10.59
C SER A 85 -3.38 -11.10 10.39
N ILE A 86 -2.62 -10.58 11.35
CA ILE A 86 -2.54 -10.82 12.80
C ILE A 86 -1.90 -9.58 13.42
#